data_AF-A0A9P6Z6C0-F1
#
_entry.id   AF-A0A9P6Z6C0-F1
#
_cell.length_a   1.000
_cell.length_b   1.000
_cell.length_c   1.000
_cell.angle_alpha   90.00
_cell.angle_beta   90.00
_cell.angle_gamma   90.00
#
_symmetry.space_group_name_H-M   'P 1'
#
loop_
_entity.id
_entity.type
_entity.pdbx_description
1 polymer ?
#
loop_
_entity_poly.entity_id
_entity_poly.type
_entity_poly.pdbx_seq_one_letter_code
_entity_poly.pdbx_strand_id
1 'polypeptide(L)'
;MSNRRWKDVDKSSNDPQKLFAEKFLQDILRYKQSNVVSASVGMDMTVVTKDDMEASSRHSAAGYVNLDSTNIPVIPSLFPLLNNLTENISASQQKPLQKSQKQHSKHLPSCYRNHKKVTLTQYWIPKENEWDETTDGKRIFLGGDEKRAILDKKKNVLAMVPSIMYDRCNMEGSCLLENGDLINLDNDTDAFIKVGGHGRVHNVFGLGSGDQNLVPFVSVAANDLPYGQTIYIPQLDGIDLGEDQKHNGCVRVDDNSWSFNSCQIDLFVLTYVDYLWLDIDERVSAKVMDCKIKNYITKSHLSSVKASINTSIIPSLLEAKFTQ
;
A
#
# COMPACT_ATOMS: atom_id res chain seq x y z
N MET A 1 31.98 15.38 0.02
CA MET A 1 32.12 16.70 -0.65
C MET A 1 30.89 16.88 -1.53
N SER A 2 29.85 17.58 -1.10
CA SER A 2 29.59 18.98 -1.45
C SER A 2 28.51 19.51 -0.51
N ASN A 3 28.90 20.43 0.37
CA ASN A 3 28.01 21.22 1.23
C ASN A 3 27.42 22.34 0.38
N ARG A 4 26.09 22.46 0.28
CA ARG A 4 25.47 23.72 -0.19
C ARG A 4 24.29 24.15 0.67
N ARG A 5 24.49 25.36 1.17
CA ARG A 5 23.66 26.24 1.99
C ARG A 5 22.45 26.70 1.18
N TRP A 6 21.24 26.33 1.56
CA TRP A 6 20.02 26.94 1.05
C TRP A 6 19.67 28.15 1.91
N LYS A 7 19.47 29.27 1.21
CA LYS A 7 19.10 30.57 1.76
C LYS A 7 17.62 30.57 2.13
N ASP A 8 17.32 31.26 3.21
CA ASP A 8 15.98 31.69 3.59
C ASP A 8 15.28 32.39 2.42
N VAL A 9 14.13 31.85 2.01
CA VAL A 9 13.17 32.54 1.15
C VAL A 9 11.88 32.67 1.95
N ASP A 10 11.44 33.91 2.06
CA ASP A 10 10.29 34.41 2.82
C ASP A 10 8.99 33.71 2.41
N LYS A 11 8.37 32.96 3.34
CA LYS A 11 7.08 32.27 3.14
C LYS A 11 5.93 33.27 3.35
N SER A 12 5.48 33.91 2.27
CA SER A 12 4.16 34.57 2.21
C SER A 12 3.29 33.88 1.16
N SER A 13 2.05 33.56 1.56
CA SER A 13 0.80 33.07 0.92
C SER A 13 0.68 32.69 -0.58
N ASN A 14 1.74 32.67 -1.37
CA ASN A 14 1.76 32.22 -2.76
C ASN A 14 2.75 31.07 -2.88
N ASP A 15 2.48 29.96 -2.20
CA ASP A 15 3.27 28.75 -2.40
C ASP A 15 3.01 28.20 -3.81
N PRO A 16 3.97 28.28 -4.74
CA PRO A 16 3.80 27.79 -6.10
C PRO A 16 3.55 26.29 -6.15
N GLN A 17 4.00 25.53 -5.15
CA GLN A 17 3.77 24.08 -5.08
C GLN A 17 2.31 23.76 -4.76
N LYS A 18 1.70 24.49 -3.81
CA LYS A 18 0.27 24.35 -3.51
C LYS A 18 -0.64 24.73 -4.68
N LEU A 19 -0.40 25.90 -5.30
CA LEU A 19 -1.16 26.31 -6.50
C LEU A 19 -0.96 25.32 -7.66
N PHE A 20 0.22 24.71 -7.75
CA PHE A 20 0.51 23.70 -8.75
C PHE A 20 -0.24 22.38 -8.47
N ALA A 21 -0.24 21.90 -7.22
CA ALA A 21 -0.96 20.70 -6.82
C ALA A 21 -2.48 20.84 -7.06
N GLU A 22 -3.05 22.00 -6.73
CA GLU A 22 -4.45 22.32 -7.03
C GLU A 22 -4.73 22.32 -8.54
N LYS A 23 -3.86 22.92 -9.35
CA LYS A 23 -4.00 22.91 -10.82
C LYS A 23 -3.86 21.51 -11.41
N PHE A 24 -2.94 20.71 -10.90
CA PHE A 24 -2.72 19.33 -11.31
C PHE A 24 -3.91 18.43 -10.97
N LEU A 25 -4.49 18.56 -9.77
CA LEU A 25 -5.72 17.88 -9.40
C LEU A 25 -6.89 18.29 -10.32
N GLN A 26 -7.00 19.56 -10.66
CA GLN A 26 -8.01 20.04 -11.62
C GLN A 26 -7.81 19.46 -13.02
N ASP A 27 -6.57 19.28 -13.47
CA ASP A 27 -6.27 18.68 -14.77
C ASP A 27 -6.56 17.15 -14.77
N ILE A 28 -6.27 16.44 -13.67
CA ILE A 28 -6.68 15.03 -13.47
C ILE A 28 -8.20 14.89 -13.48
N LEU A 29 -8.91 15.76 -12.77
CA LEU A 29 -10.37 15.74 -12.70
C LEU A 29 -10.99 16.05 -14.08
N ARG A 30 -10.43 17.00 -14.84
CA ARG A 30 -10.84 17.28 -16.22
C ARG A 30 -10.59 16.08 -17.14
N TYR A 31 -9.45 15.41 -17.03
CA TYR A 31 -9.15 14.21 -17.83
C TYR A 31 -10.13 13.06 -17.55
N LYS A 32 -10.51 12.85 -16.28
CA LYS A 32 -11.53 11.85 -15.92
C LYS A 32 -12.91 12.20 -16.49
N GLN A 33 -13.30 13.48 -16.48
CA GLN A 33 -14.58 13.90 -17.06
C GLN A 33 -14.63 13.78 -18.58
N SER A 34 -13.54 14.08 -19.30
CA SER A 34 -13.49 13.93 -20.76
C SER A 34 -13.59 12.49 -21.24
N ASN A 35 -13.13 11.52 -20.45
CA ASN A 35 -13.19 10.10 -20.80
C ASN A 35 -14.51 9.41 -20.44
N VAL A 36 -15.37 10.04 -19.64
CA VAL A 36 -16.74 9.55 -19.38
C VAL A 36 -17.68 9.91 -20.54
N VAL A 37 -17.42 11.00 -21.27
CA VAL A 37 -18.27 11.43 -22.39
C VAL A 37 -18.04 10.58 -23.66
N SER A 38 -16.83 10.05 -23.85
CA SER A 38 -16.47 9.25 -25.04
C SER A 38 -16.99 7.80 -25.02
N ALA A 39 -17.63 7.34 -23.94
CA ALA A 39 -18.20 5.99 -23.84
C ALA A 39 -19.69 5.92 -24.23
N SER A 40 -20.27 7.00 -24.78
CA SER A 40 -21.72 7.10 -25.03
C SER A 40 -22.08 7.57 -26.44
N VAL A 41 -21.45 7.04 -27.49
CA VAL A 41 -21.99 7.16 -28.86
C VAL A 41 -21.74 5.87 -29.63
N GLY A 42 -22.80 5.13 -29.94
CA GLY A 42 -22.74 4.00 -30.87
C GLY A 42 -23.64 2.81 -30.55
N MET A 43 -24.91 3.03 -30.20
CA MET A 43 -25.94 2.00 -30.38
C MET A 43 -27.11 2.58 -31.16
N ASP A 44 -27.19 2.11 -32.40
CA ASP A 44 -28.23 2.39 -33.37
C ASP A 44 -29.54 1.75 -32.87
N MET A 45 -30.54 2.58 -32.60
CA MET A 45 -31.81 2.16 -32.01
C MET A 45 -32.88 2.23 -33.09
N THR A 46 -33.09 1.12 -33.80
CA THR A 46 -34.25 0.92 -34.67
C THR A 46 -35.53 0.96 -33.84
N VAL A 47 -36.39 1.93 -34.18
CA VAL A 47 -37.74 2.11 -33.64
C VAL A 47 -38.62 0.95 -34.13
N VAL A 48 -39.06 0.08 -33.21
CA VAL A 48 -40.15 -0.88 -33.47
C VAL A 48 -41.45 -0.26 -32.94
N THR A 49 -42.35 0.06 -33.85
CA THR A 49 -43.71 0.50 -33.55
C THR A 49 -44.60 -0.67 -33.16
N LYS A 50 -45.55 -0.42 -32.25
CA LYS A 50 -46.69 -1.29 -31.94
C LYS A 50 -47.48 -1.53 -33.23
N ASP A 51 -47.36 -2.70 -33.85
CA ASP A 51 -48.38 -3.33 -34.73
C ASP A 51 -48.02 -4.76 -35.17
N ASP A 52 -47.28 -5.54 -34.36
CA ASP A 52 -47.01 -6.97 -34.67
C ASP A 52 -47.42 -7.87 -33.50
N MET A 53 -48.73 -7.94 -33.25
CA MET A 53 -49.38 -9.04 -32.51
C MET A 53 -50.50 -9.58 -33.37
N GLU A 54 -50.22 -10.62 -34.17
CA GLU A 54 -51.11 -11.75 -34.48
C GLU A 54 -50.54 -12.53 -35.67
N ALA A 55 -50.03 -13.73 -35.40
CA ALA A 55 -50.12 -14.94 -36.24
C ALA A 55 -48.91 -15.85 -35.98
N SER A 56 -49.07 -16.84 -35.11
CA SER A 56 -48.74 -18.23 -35.44
C SER A 56 -49.10 -19.12 -34.24
N SER A 57 -50.29 -19.70 -34.29
CA SER A 57 -50.58 -20.92 -33.57
C SER A 57 -50.45 -22.08 -34.55
N ARG A 58 -49.69 -23.12 -34.16
CA ARG A 58 -50.10 -24.54 -34.21
C ARG A 58 -48.89 -25.49 -34.05
N HIS A 59 -49.14 -26.51 -33.22
CA HIS A 59 -48.43 -27.79 -33.03
C HIS A 59 -47.16 -27.68 -32.18
N SER A 60 -46.97 -28.42 -31.08
CA SER A 60 -47.41 -29.79 -30.77
C SER A 60 -47.56 -30.01 -29.25
N ALA A 61 -48.47 -30.89 -28.90
CA ALA A 61 -48.68 -31.43 -27.56
C ALA A 61 -47.64 -32.53 -27.23
N ALA A 62 -47.14 -32.55 -25.99
CA ALA A 62 -46.81 -33.77 -25.23
C ALA A 62 -46.37 -33.43 -23.80
N GLY A 63 -46.96 -34.13 -22.81
CA GLY A 63 -46.27 -34.49 -21.57
C GLY A 63 -46.43 -33.58 -20.36
N TYR A 64 -47.58 -33.61 -19.70
CA TYR A 64 -47.70 -33.25 -18.28
C TYR A 64 -47.19 -34.42 -17.42
N VAL A 65 -46.16 -34.18 -16.60
CA VAL A 65 -45.84 -35.02 -15.43
C VAL A 65 -45.98 -34.15 -14.19
N ASN A 66 -46.97 -34.51 -13.38
CA ASN A 66 -47.22 -33.99 -12.04
C ASN A 66 -46.19 -34.61 -11.08
N LEU A 67 -45.46 -33.80 -10.33
CA LEU A 67 -44.77 -34.25 -9.12
C LEU A 67 -45.11 -33.28 -7.99
N ASP A 68 -46.08 -33.74 -7.21
CA ASP A 68 -46.42 -33.27 -5.89
C ASP A 68 -45.54 -34.00 -4.85
N SER A 69 -45.56 -33.49 -3.62
CA SER A 69 -45.11 -34.11 -2.37
C SER A 69 -43.69 -33.83 -1.86
N THR A 70 -43.65 -32.84 -0.96
CA THR A 70 -43.20 -32.94 0.45
C THR A 70 -42.24 -34.08 0.83
N ASN A 71 -41.04 -33.74 1.30
CA ASN A 71 -40.35 -34.38 2.44
C ASN A 71 -39.00 -33.69 2.73
N ILE A 72 -38.92 -32.86 3.77
CA ILE A 72 -37.65 -32.39 4.35
C ILE A 72 -37.48 -33.11 5.70
N PRO A 73 -36.45 -33.94 5.89
CA PRO A 73 -36.18 -34.56 7.18
C PRO A 73 -35.51 -33.55 8.13
N VAL A 74 -36.16 -33.35 9.28
CA VAL A 74 -35.64 -32.62 10.44
C VAL A 74 -34.54 -33.46 11.10
N ILE A 75 -33.33 -32.92 11.21
CA ILE A 75 -32.22 -33.52 11.97
C ILE A 75 -32.31 -33.04 13.43
N PRO A 76 -32.40 -33.93 14.42
CA PRO A 76 -32.46 -33.52 15.82
C PRO A 76 -31.06 -33.20 16.38
N SER A 77 -31.00 -32.12 17.15
CA SER A 77 -29.87 -31.69 17.97
C SER A 77 -29.60 -32.69 19.10
N LEU A 78 -28.36 -33.18 19.22
CA LEU A 78 -27.88 -33.94 20.36
C LEU A 78 -26.52 -33.38 20.84
N PHE A 79 -26.59 -32.53 21.85
CA PHE A 79 -25.63 -32.47 22.97
C PHE A 79 -26.45 -32.83 24.23
N PRO A 80 -25.87 -33.18 25.40
CA PRO A 80 -24.46 -33.39 25.75
C PRO A 80 -24.24 -34.73 26.52
N LEU A 81 -22.99 -35.11 26.85
CA LEU A 81 -22.56 -35.45 28.24
C LEU A 81 -21.11 -35.99 28.31
N LEU A 82 -20.33 -35.32 29.17
CA LEU A 82 -19.40 -35.80 30.20
C LEU A 82 -18.18 -36.69 29.85
N ASN A 83 -17.03 -36.04 30.08
CA ASN A 83 -16.01 -36.35 31.10
C ASN A 83 -15.22 -37.66 31.10
N ASN A 84 -13.95 -37.46 31.47
CA ASN A 84 -12.96 -38.38 32.03
C ASN A 84 -12.23 -39.28 31.05
N LEU A 85 -11.04 -38.81 30.64
CA LEU A 85 -9.84 -39.64 30.53
C LEU A 85 -8.62 -38.78 30.89
N THR A 86 -8.32 -38.78 32.18
CA THR A 86 -7.02 -38.39 32.75
C THR A 86 -6.02 -39.53 32.60
N GLU A 87 -4.75 -39.12 32.46
CA GLU A 87 -3.49 -39.86 32.70
C GLU A 87 -3.02 -40.89 31.64
N ASN A 88 -1.99 -40.50 30.88
CA ASN A 88 -0.62 -41.00 31.15
C ASN A 88 0.47 -40.25 30.34
N ILE A 89 1.20 -39.41 31.08
CA ILE A 89 2.66 -39.23 31.13
C ILE A 89 3.49 -39.79 29.96
N SER A 90 4.12 -38.88 29.20
CA SER A 90 5.55 -38.99 28.90
C SER A 90 6.13 -37.60 28.64
N ALA A 91 6.94 -37.16 29.60
CA ALA A 91 7.73 -35.95 29.54
C ALA A 91 8.86 -36.14 28.52
N SER A 92 8.77 -35.47 27.37
CA SER A 92 9.96 -35.07 26.63
C SER A 92 10.20 -33.59 26.92
N GLN A 93 11.35 -33.32 27.52
CA GLN A 93 11.80 -32.01 27.94
C GLN A 93 12.02 -31.12 26.71
N GLN A 94 10.99 -30.40 26.29
CA GLN A 94 11.16 -29.22 25.47
C GLN A 94 11.79 -28.13 26.36
N LYS A 95 13.12 -28.08 26.29
CA LYS A 95 13.93 -26.98 26.81
C LYS A 95 13.34 -25.68 26.23
N PRO A 96 12.80 -24.76 27.04
CA PRO A 96 12.27 -23.53 26.51
C PRO A 96 13.43 -22.79 25.86
N LEU A 97 13.29 -22.49 24.56
CA LEU A 97 14.20 -21.62 23.83
C LEU A 97 13.99 -20.19 24.36
N GLN A 98 14.43 -19.93 25.59
CA GLN A 98 14.72 -18.59 26.08
C GLN A 98 15.99 -18.10 25.36
N LYS A 99 15.84 -17.78 24.07
CA LYS A 99 16.80 -16.89 23.40
C LYS A 99 16.50 -15.47 23.87
N SER A 100 17.16 -15.13 24.98
CA SER A 100 17.68 -13.81 25.31
C SER A 100 16.98 -12.60 24.66
N GLN A 101 15.91 -12.11 25.26
CA GLN A 101 15.50 -10.69 25.16
C GLN A 101 16.33 -9.80 26.10
N LYS A 102 17.64 -10.06 26.19
CA LYS A 102 18.60 -9.23 26.93
C LYS A 102 19.75 -8.88 26.00
N GLN A 103 19.59 -7.78 25.26
CA GLN A 103 20.64 -6.83 24.83
C GLN A 103 20.17 -6.04 23.60
N HIS A 104 19.48 -4.92 23.82
CA HIS A 104 19.64 -3.70 23.03
C HIS A 104 18.91 -2.53 23.71
N SER A 105 19.26 -2.21 24.96
CA SER A 105 19.25 -0.79 25.37
C SER A 105 20.47 -0.11 24.73
N LYS A 106 20.55 -0.19 23.39
CA LYS A 106 21.49 0.58 22.59
C LYS A 106 21.18 2.03 22.90
N HIS A 107 22.18 2.74 23.39
CA HIS A 107 22.11 4.16 23.68
C HIS A 107 21.54 4.89 22.46
N LEU A 108 20.30 5.39 22.59
CA LEU A 108 19.55 6.04 21.52
C LEU A 108 20.45 7.05 20.78
N PRO A 109 20.49 7.05 19.43
CA PRO A 109 21.35 7.98 18.70
C PRO A 109 21.14 9.43 19.15
N SER A 110 22.22 10.24 19.15
CA SER A 110 22.17 11.57 19.79
C SER A 110 21.17 12.53 19.14
N CYS A 111 20.79 12.28 17.88
CA CYS A 111 19.82 13.06 17.12
C CYS A 111 18.37 12.90 17.57
N TYR A 112 18.04 11.84 18.30
CA TYR A 112 16.73 11.67 18.94
C TYR A 112 16.71 12.21 20.39
N ARG A 113 17.79 12.88 20.83
CA ARG A 113 17.94 13.46 22.16
C ARG A 113 18.08 14.97 22.09
N ASN A 114 17.82 15.64 23.22
CA ASN A 114 18.10 17.06 23.43
C ASN A 114 17.52 17.98 22.34
N HIS A 115 16.29 17.69 21.88
CA HIS A 115 15.58 18.48 20.85
C HIS A 115 16.32 18.61 19.51
N LYS A 116 17.28 17.73 19.22
CA LYS A 116 17.91 17.69 17.90
C LYS A 116 16.89 17.28 16.83
N LYS A 117 17.15 17.71 15.61
CA LYS A 117 16.34 17.39 14.44
C LYS A 117 16.96 16.22 13.66
N VAL A 118 16.10 15.35 13.14
CA VAL A 118 16.45 14.30 12.17
C VAL A 118 16.05 14.75 10.77
N THR A 119 16.65 14.14 9.75
CA THR A 119 16.19 14.34 8.37
C THR A 119 14.94 13.50 8.17
N LEU A 120 13.91 14.10 7.59
CA LEU A 120 12.69 13.41 7.16
C LEU A 120 12.60 13.52 5.64
N THR A 121 12.57 12.38 4.98
CA THR A 121 12.25 12.26 3.55
C THR A 121 10.93 11.52 3.39
N GLN A 122 10.48 11.37 2.14
CA GLN A 122 9.29 10.61 1.80
C GLN A 122 9.64 9.64 0.66
N TYR A 123 9.01 8.47 0.67
CA TYR A 123 9.08 7.50 -0.42
C TYR A 123 7.71 6.91 -0.72
N TRP A 124 7.54 6.42 -1.95
CA TRP A 124 6.26 5.94 -2.48
C TRP A 124 6.46 4.73 -3.39
N ILE A 125 5.37 4.12 -3.86
CA ILE A 125 5.42 3.06 -4.87
C ILE A 125 5.34 3.70 -6.26
N PRO A 126 6.41 3.68 -7.08
CA PRO A 126 6.35 4.07 -8.48
C PRO A 126 5.35 3.20 -9.24
N LYS A 127 4.63 3.82 -10.17
CA LYS A 127 3.58 3.14 -10.94
C LYS A 127 3.89 3.25 -12.43
N GLU A 128 3.85 2.11 -13.10
CA GLU A 128 4.07 2.05 -14.54
C GLU A 128 3.04 2.92 -15.28
N ASN A 129 3.50 3.68 -16.28
CA ASN A 129 2.69 4.64 -17.03
C ASN A 129 2.09 5.79 -16.17
N GLU A 130 2.73 6.16 -15.06
CA GLU A 130 2.39 7.36 -14.28
C GLU A 130 3.55 8.37 -14.22
N TRP A 131 3.24 9.58 -13.72
CA TRP A 131 4.24 10.62 -13.46
C TRP A 131 4.96 10.36 -12.13
N ASP A 132 6.23 10.73 -12.09
CA ASP A 132 7.13 10.59 -10.95
C ASP A 132 8.18 11.72 -11.00
N GLU A 133 9.17 11.69 -10.11
CA GLU A 133 10.32 12.57 -10.14
C GLU A 133 11.66 11.87 -9.91
N THR A 134 12.72 12.47 -10.43
CA THR A 134 14.10 12.08 -10.13
C THR A 134 14.54 12.63 -8.78
N THR A 135 15.69 12.17 -8.29
CA THR A 135 16.29 12.61 -7.02
C THR A 135 16.67 14.10 -6.97
N ASP A 136 16.79 14.76 -8.12
CA ASP A 136 16.98 16.22 -8.24
C ASP A 136 15.66 16.99 -8.44
N GLY A 137 14.51 16.33 -8.28
CA GLY A 137 13.17 16.93 -8.36
C GLY A 137 12.67 17.18 -9.78
N LYS A 138 13.31 16.59 -10.80
CA LYS A 138 12.85 16.70 -12.19
C LYS A 138 11.76 15.68 -12.45
N ARG A 139 10.62 16.16 -12.95
CA ARG A 139 9.52 15.28 -13.36
C ARG A 139 9.88 14.37 -14.52
N ILE A 140 9.43 13.13 -14.41
CA ILE A 140 9.60 12.07 -15.38
C ILE A 140 8.31 11.28 -15.53
N PHE A 141 8.12 10.66 -16.69
CA PHE A 141 7.01 9.76 -16.95
C PHE A 141 7.54 8.33 -17.00
N LEU A 142 6.89 7.41 -16.29
CA LEU A 142 7.32 6.01 -16.12
C LEU A 142 6.82 5.07 -17.22
N GLY A 143 6.56 5.61 -18.41
CA GLY A 143 6.27 4.86 -19.63
C GLY A 143 7.45 4.88 -20.61
N GLY A 144 7.35 4.10 -21.68
CA GLY A 144 8.34 4.13 -22.77
C GLY A 144 8.46 2.80 -23.52
N ASP A 145 9.08 2.87 -24.70
CA ASP A 145 9.23 1.72 -25.60
C ASP A 145 10.46 0.87 -25.29
N GLU A 146 11.53 1.47 -24.75
CA GLU A 146 12.72 0.73 -24.32
C GLU A 146 12.42 -0.01 -23.03
N LYS A 147 12.51 -1.35 -23.07
CA LYS A 147 12.13 -2.21 -21.94
C LYS A 147 13.29 -3.00 -21.36
N ARG A 148 13.24 -3.20 -20.04
CA ARG A 148 14.15 -4.05 -19.27
C ARG A 148 13.35 -5.13 -18.54
N ALA A 149 13.98 -6.29 -18.37
CA ALA A 149 13.39 -7.40 -17.65
C ALA A 149 13.55 -7.21 -16.14
N ILE A 150 12.45 -7.27 -15.40
CA ILE A 150 12.44 -7.50 -13.96
C ILE A 150 12.65 -8.99 -13.74
N LEU A 151 13.72 -9.36 -13.03
CA LEU A 151 14.13 -10.75 -12.85
C LEU A 151 13.99 -11.19 -11.38
N ASP A 152 13.51 -12.42 -11.18
CA ASP A 152 13.55 -13.05 -9.86
C ASP A 152 14.94 -13.61 -9.50
N LYS A 153 15.07 -14.18 -8.28
CA LYS A 153 16.30 -14.82 -7.80
C LYS A 153 16.82 -15.94 -8.71
N LYS A 154 15.92 -16.60 -9.45
CA LYS A 154 16.22 -17.69 -10.39
C LYS A 154 16.45 -17.19 -11.82
N LYS A 155 16.50 -15.87 -12.02
CA LYS A 155 16.62 -15.19 -13.33
C LYS A 155 15.43 -15.44 -14.25
N ASN A 156 14.26 -15.81 -13.71
CA ASN A 156 13.02 -15.82 -14.49
C ASN A 156 12.53 -14.39 -14.67
N VAL A 157 11.98 -14.10 -15.86
CA VAL A 157 11.35 -12.81 -16.14
C VAL A 157 10.00 -12.75 -15.43
N LEU A 158 9.85 -11.79 -14.51
CA LEU A 158 8.57 -11.45 -13.90
C LEU A 158 7.76 -10.51 -14.79
N ALA A 159 8.44 -9.52 -15.40
CA ALA A 159 7.83 -8.56 -16.31
C ALA A 159 8.87 -7.88 -17.22
N MET A 160 8.40 -7.30 -18.32
CA MET A 160 9.16 -6.36 -19.15
C MET A 160 8.58 -4.96 -18.96
N VAL A 161 9.37 -4.05 -18.38
CA VAL A 161 8.92 -2.69 -18.03
C VAL A 161 9.79 -1.64 -18.71
N PRO A 162 9.31 -0.40 -18.90
CA PRO A 162 10.14 0.70 -19.39
C PRO A 162 11.45 0.85 -18.61
N SER A 163 12.56 1.17 -19.27
CA SER A 163 13.88 1.27 -18.62
C SER A 163 13.86 2.24 -17.43
N ILE A 164 13.16 3.36 -17.55
CA ILE A 164 12.99 4.33 -16.46
C ILE A 164 12.19 3.75 -15.28
N MET A 165 11.16 2.94 -15.56
CA MET A 165 10.36 2.27 -14.54
C MET A 165 11.19 1.23 -13.78
N TYR A 166 12.06 0.49 -14.48
CA TYR A 166 13.01 -0.42 -13.85
C TYR A 166 13.89 0.33 -12.83
N ASP A 167 14.48 1.46 -13.24
CA ASP A 167 15.39 2.22 -12.39
C ASP A 167 14.69 2.74 -11.14
N ARG A 168 13.43 3.22 -11.29
CA ARG A 168 12.61 3.64 -10.15
C ARG A 168 12.24 2.48 -9.23
N CYS A 169 11.85 1.32 -9.78
CA CYS A 169 11.57 0.13 -8.99
C CYS A 169 12.77 -0.30 -8.14
N ASN A 170 13.97 -0.25 -8.72
CA ASN A 170 15.21 -0.57 -8.02
C ASN A 170 15.56 0.48 -6.95
N MET A 171 15.30 1.76 -7.23
CA MET A 171 15.64 2.85 -6.31
C MET A 171 14.72 2.87 -5.08
N GLU A 172 13.40 2.77 -5.28
CA GLU A 172 12.40 2.82 -4.20
C GLU A 172 12.22 1.48 -3.48
N GLY A 173 12.75 0.39 -4.04
CA GLY A 173 12.64 -0.96 -3.46
C GLY A 173 11.29 -1.64 -3.66
N SER A 174 10.33 -0.97 -4.29
CA SER A 174 9.06 -1.55 -4.74
C SER A 174 8.52 -0.82 -5.96
N CYS A 175 7.61 -1.44 -6.70
CA CYS A 175 6.87 -0.78 -7.77
C CYS A 175 5.58 -1.52 -8.15
N LEU A 176 4.61 -0.78 -8.69
CA LEU A 176 3.33 -1.32 -9.17
C LEU A 176 3.27 -1.28 -10.69
N LEU A 177 3.03 -2.44 -11.29
CA LEU A 177 2.94 -2.60 -12.74
C LEU A 177 1.54 -2.28 -13.27
N GLU A 178 1.44 -2.05 -14.57
CA GLU A 178 0.18 -1.72 -15.24
C GLU A 178 -0.86 -2.84 -15.09
N ASN A 179 -0.43 -4.10 -15.05
CA ASN A 179 -1.32 -5.25 -14.84
C ASN A 179 -1.81 -5.40 -13.37
N GLY A 180 -1.29 -4.59 -12.44
CA GLY A 180 -1.62 -4.65 -11.02
C GLY A 180 -0.72 -5.55 -10.18
N ASP A 181 0.31 -6.14 -10.78
CA ASP A 181 1.36 -6.83 -10.03
C ASP A 181 2.15 -5.83 -9.20
N LEU A 182 2.30 -6.15 -7.92
CA LEU A 182 3.18 -5.44 -7.01
C LEU A 182 4.48 -6.21 -6.91
N ILE A 183 5.57 -5.51 -7.17
CA ILE A 183 6.93 -6.05 -7.18
C ILE A 183 7.68 -5.38 -6.03
N ASN A 184 8.41 -6.15 -5.24
CA ASN A 184 9.40 -5.67 -4.28
C ASN A 184 10.80 -6.08 -4.73
N LEU A 185 11.81 -5.28 -4.38
CA LEU A 185 13.19 -5.73 -4.33
C LEU A 185 13.33 -6.74 -3.19
N ASP A 186 14.12 -7.77 -3.41
CA ASP A 186 14.39 -8.77 -2.40
C ASP A 186 15.37 -8.24 -1.34
N ASN A 187 15.11 -8.51 -0.06
CA ASN A 187 15.93 -7.97 1.03
C ASN A 187 17.36 -8.53 1.08
N ASP A 188 17.62 -9.68 0.45
CA ASP A 188 18.92 -10.37 0.51
C ASP A 188 19.71 -10.28 -0.82
N THR A 189 19.09 -9.81 -1.90
CA THR A 189 19.67 -9.87 -3.26
C THR A 189 19.17 -8.71 -4.12
N ASP A 190 19.92 -8.38 -5.18
CA ASP A 190 19.47 -7.39 -6.19
C ASP A 190 18.38 -7.94 -7.15
N ALA A 191 17.64 -8.97 -6.73
CA ALA A 191 16.57 -9.59 -7.50
C ALA A 191 15.21 -9.06 -7.03
N PHE A 192 14.18 -9.28 -7.83
CA PHE A 192 12.83 -8.88 -7.51
C PHE A 192 11.96 -10.07 -7.08
N ILE A 193 10.90 -9.76 -6.36
CA ILE A 193 9.85 -10.71 -5.99
C ILE A 193 8.48 -10.11 -6.33
N LYS A 194 7.58 -10.95 -6.86
CA LYS A 194 6.16 -10.59 -7.00
C LYS A 194 5.46 -10.85 -5.67
N VAL A 195 5.03 -9.79 -5.00
CA VAL A 195 4.41 -9.88 -3.65
C VAL A 195 2.90 -10.00 -3.70
N GLY A 196 2.29 -9.70 -4.85
CA GLY A 196 0.87 -9.89 -5.10
C GLY A 196 0.45 -9.40 -6.48
N GLY A 197 -0.75 -9.79 -6.90
CA GLY A 197 -1.37 -9.32 -8.16
C GLY A 197 -2.48 -8.30 -7.93
N HIS A 198 -3.24 -8.04 -9.00
CA HIS A 198 -4.51 -7.31 -8.94
C HIS A 198 -5.46 -7.98 -7.93
N GLY A 199 -6.15 -7.18 -7.11
CA GLY A 199 -7.15 -7.67 -6.17
C GLY A 199 -6.57 -8.34 -4.91
N ARG A 200 -5.25 -8.20 -4.67
CA ARG A 200 -4.61 -8.76 -3.48
C ARG A 200 -5.24 -8.25 -2.18
N VAL A 201 -5.27 -9.13 -1.18
CA VAL A 201 -5.75 -8.85 0.20
C VAL A 201 -4.64 -8.97 1.24
N HIS A 202 -3.49 -9.53 0.86
CA HIS A 202 -2.27 -9.63 1.65
C HIS A 202 -1.18 -8.80 0.98
N ASN A 203 -0.17 -8.36 1.75
CA ASN A 203 0.98 -7.59 1.26
C ASN A 203 0.54 -6.38 0.41
N VAL A 204 -0.55 -5.72 0.81
CA VAL A 204 -1.32 -4.79 -0.02
C VAL A 204 -0.45 -3.64 -0.55
N PHE A 205 0.42 -3.10 0.30
CA PHE A 205 1.31 -1.99 -0.01
C PHE A 205 2.78 -2.38 -0.08
N GLY A 206 3.06 -3.68 -0.18
CA GLY A 206 4.42 -4.20 -0.29
C GLY A 206 5.03 -4.54 1.05
N LEU A 207 6.28 -4.99 0.96
CA LEU A 207 7.07 -5.45 2.10
C LEU A 207 8.08 -4.38 2.48
N GLY A 208 8.23 -4.16 3.79
CA GLY A 208 9.42 -3.52 4.31
C GLY A 208 10.51 -4.56 4.58
N SER A 209 11.66 -4.09 5.06
CA SER A 209 12.75 -4.96 5.49
C SER A 209 12.53 -5.62 6.87
N GLY A 210 11.46 -5.26 7.59
CA GLY A 210 11.02 -5.87 8.85
C GLY A 210 10.07 -7.07 8.67
N ASP A 211 9.42 -7.50 9.76
CA ASP A 211 8.40 -8.58 9.74
C ASP A 211 7.01 -8.07 9.25
N GLN A 212 6.86 -6.75 9.14
CA GLN A 212 5.62 -6.03 8.94
C GLN A 212 5.49 -5.61 7.48
N ASN A 213 4.26 -5.68 6.96
CA ASN A 213 3.97 -5.05 5.67
C ASN A 213 4.02 -3.52 5.81
N LEU A 214 4.35 -2.83 4.71
CA LEU A 214 4.27 -1.38 4.69
C LEU A 214 2.82 -0.91 4.83
N VAL A 215 2.64 0.21 5.51
CA VAL A 215 1.34 0.85 5.72
C VAL A 215 1.49 2.36 5.49
N PRO A 216 0.70 2.95 4.57
CA PRO A 216 0.76 4.36 4.25
C PRO A 216 0.65 5.26 5.48
N PHE A 217 1.48 6.29 5.50
CA PHE A 217 1.55 7.35 6.50
C PHE A 217 1.97 6.90 7.90
N VAL A 218 2.28 5.62 8.12
CA VAL A 218 2.72 5.13 9.44
C VAL A 218 4.02 4.35 9.38
N SER A 219 4.30 3.65 8.28
CA SER A 219 5.57 2.97 8.12
C SER A 219 6.68 3.96 7.79
N VAL A 220 7.82 3.79 8.45
CA VAL A 220 9.04 4.53 8.14
C VAL A 220 10.24 3.62 7.93
N ALA A 221 11.15 4.07 7.08
CA ALA A 221 12.50 3.49 6.95
C ALA A 221 13.49 4.19 7.90
N ALA A 222 14.20 3.44 8.73
CA ALA A 222 15.24 3.99 9.62
C ALA A 222 16.29 2.94 10.04
N ASN A 223 17.56 3.17 9.71
CA ASN A 223 18.65 2.20 9.97
C ASN A 223 19.16 2.18 11.42
N ASP A 224 18.84 3.20 12.22
CA ASP A 224 19.41 3.41 13.55
C ASP A 224 18.42 3.21 14.70
N LEU A 225 17.23 2.67 14.39
CA LEU A 225 16.18 2.31 15.34
C LEU A 225 15.73 0.86 15.11
N PRO A 226 15.25 0.15 16.15
CA PRO A 226 14.80 -1.23 15.97
C PRO A 226 13.44 -1.28 15.25
N TYR A 227 13.21 -2.34 14.47
CA TYR A 227 11.90 -2.59 13.87
C TYR A 227 10.79 -2.64 14.93
N GLY A 228 9.61 -2.16 14.56
CA GLY A 228 8.47 -2.01 15.45
C GLY A 228 8.57 -0.85 16.43
N GLN A 229 9.71 -0.16 16.52
CA GLN A 229 9.84 1.03 17.37
C GLN A 229 8.88 2.12 16.88
N THR A 230 8.05 2.63 17.78
CA THR A 230 7.20 3.78 17.50
C THR A 230 7.93 5.09 17.77
N ILE A 231 7.61 6.10 16.96
CA ILE A 231 8.23 7.42 16.98
C ILE A 231 7.11 8.44 16.88
N TYR A 232 7.12 9.43 17.76
CA TYR A 232 6.25 10.59 17.65
C TYR A 232 6.99 11.75 16.99
N ILE A 233 6.45 12.24 15.88
CA ILE A 233 6.93 13.37 15.09
C ILE A 233 5.87 14.48 15.18
N PRO A 234 6.08 15.54 16.01
CA PRO A 234 5.10 16.60 16.20
C PRO A 234 4.68 17.30 14.90
N GLN A 235 5.60 17.40 13.95
CA GLN A 235 5.34 18.02 12.64
C GLN A 235 4.32 17.24 11.82
N LEU A 236 4.14 15.94 12.07
CA LEU A 236 3.10 15.14 11.42
C LEU A 236 1.78 15.14 12.19
N ASP A 237 1.70 15.74 13.39
CA ASP A 237 0.47 15.76 14.17
C ASP A 237 -0.48 16.86 13.68
N GLY A 238 -1.68 16.46 13.28
CA GLY A 238 -2.70 17.35 12.72
C GLY A 238 -2.60 17.60 11.22
N ILE A 239 -1.60 17.04 10.52
CA ILE A 239 -1.54 17.09 9.05
C ILE A 239 -2.79 16.46 8.46
N ASP A 240 -3.39 17.14 7.48
CA ASP A 240 -4.55 16.67 6.73
C ASP A 240 -4.13 15.65 5.67
N LEU A 241 -4.64 14.43 5.80
CA LEU A 241 -4.41 13.32 4.86
C LEU A 241 -5.54 13.19 3.83
N GLY A 242 -6.52 14.11 3.83
CA GLY A 242 -7.74 13.98 3.06
C GLY A 242 -8.76 13.04 3.71
N GLU A 243 -9.95 12.95 3.11
CA GLU A 243 -11.06 12.10 3.61
C GLU A 243 -11.36 12.29 5.13
N ASP A 244 -11.27 13.53 5.62
CA ASP A 244 -11.44 13.93 7.03
C ASP A 244 -10.45 13.26 8.00
N GLN A 245 -9.34 12.71 7.49
CA GLN A 245 -8.31 12.09 8.29
C GLN A 245 -7.22 13.10 8.66
N LYS A 246 -6.84 13.08 9.94
CA LYS A 246 -5.67 13.82 10.44
C LYS A 246 -4.65 12.88 11.03
N HIS A 247 -3.42 13.03 10.58
CA HIS A 247 -2.31 12.27 11.12
C HIS A 247 -2.08 12.65 12.60
N ASN A 248 -1.66 11.71 13.45
CA ASN A 248 -1.54 11.88 14.90
C ASN A 248 -0.08 11.93 15.39
N GLY A 249 0.83 12.20 14.47
CA GLY A 249 2.27 12.24 14.72
C GLY A 249 2.95 10.89 14.94
N CYS A 250 2.22 9.78 15.07
CA CYS A 250 2.81 8.48 15.44
C CYS A 250 3.10 7.59 14.23
N VAL A 251 4.36 7.18 14.09
CA VAL A 251 4.86 6.29 13.02
C VAL A 251 5.62 5.11 13.62
N ARG A 252 5.95 4.09 12.81
CA ARG A 252 6.60 2.84 13.20
C ARG A 252 7.70 2.46 12.21
N VAL A 253 8.84 2.03 12.75
CA VAL A 253 9.96 1.53 11.93
C VAL A 253 9.59 0.16 11.37
N ASP A 254 9.23 0.11 10.10
CA ASP A 254 8.84 -1.10 9.38
C ASP A 254 9.82 -1.46 8.26
N ASP A 255 10.79 -0.58 8.00
CA ASP A 255 11.68 -0.67 6.85
C ASP A 255 13.08 -0.10 7.16
N ASN A 256 14.03 -0.35 6.26
CA ASN A 256 15.38 0.17 6.25
C ASN A 256 15.72 0.69 4.86
N SER A 257 16.75 1.52 4.76
CA SER A 257 17.23 2.01 3.47
C SER A 257 18.69 1.62 3.26
N TRP A 258 19.01 1.15 2.05
CA TRP A 258 20.39 0.84 1.65
C TRP A 258 21.28 2.08 1.62
N SER A 259 20.70 3.28 1.49
CA SER A 259 21.43 4.55 1.35
C SER A 259 21.60 5.32 2.67
N PHE A 260 20.90 4.91 3.73
CA PHE A 260 20.90 5.65 4.98
C PHE A 260 22.08 5.25 5.87
N ASN A 261 22.61 6.25 6.57
CA ASN A 261 23.53 6.02 7.67
C ASN A 261 22.78 6.04 9.00
N SER A 262 22.61 7.22 9.59
CA SER A 262 21.90 7.43 10.86
C SER A 262 21.17 8.77 10.85
N CYS A 263 20.22 8.96 11.76
CA CYS A 263 19.48 10.21 11.95
C CYS A 263 18.64 10.66 10.75
N GLN A 264 18.13 9.69 9.99
CA GLN A 264 17.23 9.90 8.87
C GLN A 264 16.05 8.93 8.98
N ILE A 265 14.86 9.46 8.71
CA ILE A 265 13.60 8.75 8.65
C ILE A 265 13.03 8.98 7.25
N ASP A 266 12.57 7.93 6.58
CA ASP A 266 11.79 8.04 5.35
C ASP A 266 10.34 7.70 5.63
N LEU A 267 9.39 8.59 5.33
CA LEU A 267 7.96 8.32 5.50
C LEU A 267 7.37 7.68 4.26
N PHE A 268 6.75 6.52 4.44
CA PHE A 268 6.02 5.87 3.35
C PHE A 268 4.68 6.56 3.09
N VAL A 269 4.56 7.28 1.97
CA VAL A 269 3.34 8.08 1.64
C VAL A 269 2.48 7.48 0.55
N LEU A 270 2.78 6.24 0.11
CA LEU A 270 2.05 5.46 -0.91
C LEU A 270 2.20 5.92 -2.36
N THR A 271 1.87 7.17 -2.70
CA THR A 271 1.90 7.64 -4.10
C THR A 271 2.67 8.95 -4.29
N TYR A 272 3.09 9.22 -5.54
CA TYR A 272 3.70 10.50 -5.90
C TYR A 272 2.75 11.69 -5.67
N VAL A 273 1.44 11.47 -5.80
CA VAL A 273 0.44 12.51 -5.52
C VAL A 273 0.41 12.85 -4.03
N ASP A 274 0.50 11.84 -3.17
CA ASP A 274 0.55 12.03 -1.72
C ASP A 274 1.84 12.78 -1.32
N TYR A 275 2.97 12.44 -1.94
CA TYR A 275 4.23 13.16 -1.78
C TYR A 275 4.09 14.67 -2.10
N LEU A 276 3.48 14.99 -3.25
CA LEU A 276 3.26 16.38 -3.66
C LEU A 276 2.29 17.13 -2.75
N TRP A 277 1.36 16.41 -2.13
CA TRP A 277 0.35 16.98 -1.24
C TRP A 277 0.90 17.25 0.17
N LEU A 278 1.73 16.36 0.67
CA LEU A 278 2.32 16.42 2.00
C LEU A 278 3.56 17.35 1.98
N ASP A 279 3.32 18.66 2.09
CA ASP A 279 4.34 19.69 2.35
C ASP A 279 4.88 19.52 3.78
N ILE A 280 5.84 18.61 3.95
CA ILE A 280 6.45 18.28 5.24
C ILE A 280 7.87 18.85 5.31
N ASP A 281 8.21 19.50 6.43
CA ASP A 281 9.58 19.97 6.70
C ASP A 281 10.61 18.81 6.64
N GLU A 282 11.68 18.98 5.86
CA GLU A 282 12.78 18.00 5.76
C GLU A 282 13.54 17.78 7.09
N ARG A 283 13.33 18.65 8.09
CA ARG A 283 14.05 18.65 9.37
C ARG A 283 13.07 18.70 10.52
N VAL A 284 12.75 17.52 11.06
CA VAL A 284 11.72 17.35 12.10
C VAL A 284 12.31 16.98 13.46
N SER A 285 11.52 17.21 14.50
CA SER A 285 11.78 16.64 15.83
C SER A 285 11.20 15.23 15.87
N ALA A 286 11.97 14.26 16.38
CA ALA A 286 11.51 12.88 16.53
C ALA A 286 11.72 12.43 17.97
N LYS A 287 10.65 11.93 18.60
CA LYS A 287 10.69 11.36 19.95
C LYS A 287 10.47 9.86 19.85
N VAL A 288 11.50 9.09 20.20
CA VAL A 288 11.37 7.64 20.32
C VAL A 288 10.64 7.33 21.61
N MET A 289 9.38 6.94 21.48
CA MET A 289 8.47 6.68 22.60
C MET A 289 7.30 5.83 22.12
N ASP A 290 6.70 5.09 23.04
CA ASP A 290 5.47 4.38 22.76
C ASP A 290 4.34 5.36 22.44
N CYS A 291 3.83 5.28 21.22
CA CYS A 291 2.65 6.02 20.79
C CYS A 291 1.69 5.10 20.04
N LYS A 292 0.40 5.45 20.03
CA LYS A 292 -0.62 4.66 19.34
C LYS A 292 -0.70 5.07 17.88
N ILE A 293 -0.42 4.14 16.98
CA ILE A 293 -0.60 4.33 15.54
C ILE A 293 -2.10 4.29 15.21
N LYS A 294 -2.54 5.10 14.24
CA LYS A 294 -3.89 5.03 13.68
C LYS A 294 -3.84 4.39 12.29
N ASN A 295 -4.98 3.86 11.86
CA ASN A 295 -5.14 3.33 10.52
C ASN A 295 -5.69 4.44 9.60
N TYR A 296 -4.90 4.86 8.61
CA TYR A 296 -5.25 5.87 7.61
C TYR A 296 -5.58 5.27 6.25
N ILE A 297 -5.75 3.96 6.16
CA ILE A 297 -6.05 3.29 4.90
C ILE A 297 -7.51 3.58 4.51
N THR A 298 -7.70 3.99 3.26
CA THR A 298 -9.02 4.25 2.69
C THR A 298 -9.26 3.37 1.47
N LYS A 299 -10.50 3.35 0.97
CA LYS A 299 -10.82 2.67 -0.29
C LYS A 299 -10.04 3.26 -1.47
N SER A 300 -9.74 4.56 -1.44
CA SER A 300 -8.91 5.23 -2.45
C SER A 300 -7.50 4.64 -2.47
N HIS A 301 -6.87 4.48 -1.30
CA HIS A 301 -5.55 3.84 -1.18
C HIS A 301 -5.54 2.43 -1.78
N LEU A 302 -6.54 1.59 -1.45
CA LEU A 302 -6.66 0.23 -2.01
C LEU A 302 -6.81 0.24 -3.53
N SER A 303 -7.66 1.12 -4.06
CA SER A 303 -7.84 1.28 -5.51
C SER A 303 -6.56 1.77 -6.19
N SER A 304 -5.83 2.68 -5.56
CA SER A 304 -4.62 3.28 -6.12
C SER A 304 -3.52 2.22 -6.35
N VAL A 305 -3.51 1.16 -5.54
CA VAL A 305 -2.56 0.06 -5.68
C VAL A 305 -3.16 -1.19 -6.33
N LYS A 306 -4.36 -1.08 -6.92
CA LYS A 306 -5.06 -2.19 -7.58
C LYS A 306 -5.26 -3.40 -6.66
N ALA A 307 -5.42 -3.18 -5.35
CA ALA A 307 -5.74 -4.21 -4.38
C ALA A 307 -7.26 -4.46 -4.32
N SER A 308 -7.69 -5.43 -3.50
CA SER A 308 -9.11 -5.63 -3.24
C SER A 308 -9.72 -4.38 -2.61
N ILE A 309 -10.83 -3.89 -3.17
CA ILE A 309 -11.59 -2.76 -2.62
C ILE A 309 -12.53 -3.17 -1.47
N ASN A 310 -12.47 -4.43 -1.02
CA ASN A 310 -13.22 -4.89 0.13
C ASN A 310 -12.68 -4.23 1.40
N THR A 311 -13.40 -3.24 1.92
CA THR A 311 -13.00 -2.47 3.11
C THR A 311 -12.96 -3.30 4.38
N SER A 312 -13.52 -4.52 4.40
CA SER A 312 -13.43 -5.42 5.56
C SER A 312 -12.00 -5.86 5.87
N ILE A 313 -11.07 -5.74 4.91
CA ILE A 313 -9.66 -6.05 5.12
C ILE A 313 -8.91 -4.93 5.84
N ILE A 314 -9.39 -3.68 5.76
CA ILE A 314 -8.66 -2.49 6.25
C ILE A 314 -8.20 -2.62 7.71
N PRO A 315 -9.05 -3.06 8.67
CA PRO A 315 -8.64 -3.15 10.07
C PRO A 315 -7.43 -4.06 10.31
N SER A 316 -7.26 -5.13 9.52
CA SER A 316 -6.14 -6.07 9.69
C SER A 316 -4.85 -5.60 9.03
N LEU A 317 -4.92 -4.68 8.06
CA LEU A 317 -3.74 -4.24 7.30
C LEU A 317 -2.70 -3.50 8.16
N LEU A 318 -3.11 -2.86 9.26
CA LEU A 318 -2.19 -2.13 10.15
C LEU A 318 -1.19 -3.05 10.88
N GLU A 319 -1.62 -4.27 11.19
CA GLU A 319 -0.87 -5.27 11.96
C GLU A 319 -0.48 -6.49 11.11
N ALA A 320 -0.74 -6.42 9.80
CA ALA A 320 -0.47 -7.52 8.89
C ALA A 320 1.03 -7.78 8.79
N LYS A 321 1.43 -9.02 9.08
CA LYS A 321 2.77 -9.51 8.80
C LYS A 321 2.85 -10.07 7.39
N PHE A 322 4.08 -10.17 6.88
CA PHE A 322 4.32 -10.82 5.62
C PHE A 322 3.73 -12.24 5.59
N THR A 323 2.99 -12.53 4.53
CA THR A 323 2.50 -13.88 4.21
C THR A 323 3.05 -14.27 2.84
N GLN A 324 3.77 -15.38 2.77
CA GLN A 324 4.32 -15.95 1.53
C GLN A 324 3.22 -16.53 0.64
#